data_AF-A0A958DHK2-F1
#
_entry.id   AF-A0A958DHK2-F1
#
_cell.length_a   1.000
_cell.length_b   1.000
_cell.length_c   1.000
_cell.angle_alpha   90.00
_cell.angle_beta   90.00
_cell.angle_gamma   90.00
#
_symmetry.space_group_name_H-M   'P 1'
#
loop_
_entity.id
_entity.type
_entity.pdbx_description
1 polymer ?
#
loop_
_entity_poly.entity_id
_entity_poly.type
_entity_poly.pdbx_seq_one_letter_code
_entity_poly.pdbx_strand_id
1 'polypeptide(L)'
;TIKLNRILAHYDLFIEEGGYQRLPAVIVPRVDLEIIDHLRVNPHVQRELLEDLWKMPMFEITPHDDMARTIQFIKESTYSLYQQSPLICGYIEVSEYDIVGGEILPHLRELIESFMELEVDVLHIHGLRNKDQYFVTSEAVRSIHHYLLSSGRRHQVSLIASGGIRLASDSQKTIQRGAEATLLDVAALLALDPYAYKATQEDKTTTEKLVNLDIPWAIKRLNNQMESRKIQILEVLGASGFKDIKKTVGEEGRLIDFYELEERLQKEVLEDEDKPARHEQLNNELKAAEPLPAGASPTYSELKKRVQRLKSPHNFYELGDINQTVY
;
A
#
# COMPACT_ATOMS: atom_id res chain seq x y z
N THR A 1 18.39 -2.52 -1.18
CA THR A 1 18.77 -1.27 -1.86
C THR A 1 19.74 -1.58 -2.99
N ILE A 2 19.37 -1.37 -4.25
CA ILE A 2 20.33 -1.48 -5.37
C ILE A 2 21.27 -0.29 -5.22
N LYS A 3 22.51 -0.53 -4.77
CA LYS A 3 23.53 0.53 -4.74
C LYS A 3 23.71 1.06 -6.17
N LEU A 4 23.79 2.37 -6.39
CA LEU A 4 23.87 2.97 -7.73
C LEU A 4 25.04 2.37 -8.56
N ASN A 5 26.13 1.97 -7.90
CA ASN A 5 27.23 1.21 -8.50
C ASN A 5 26.78 -0.05 -9.27
N ARG A 6 25.68 -0.70 -8.87
CA ARG A 6 25.08 -1.83 -9.59
C ARG A 6 24.27 -1.39 -10.81
N ILE A 7 23.50 -0.29 -10.72
CA ILE A 7 22.79 0.25 -11.91
C ILE A 7 23.82 0.68 -12.96
N LEU A 8 24.87 1.39 -12.54
CA LEU A 8 25.99 1.76 -13.41
C LEU A 8 26.63 0.52 -14.07
N ALA A 9 26.87 -0.55 -13.29
CA ALA A 9 27.48 -1.79 -13.79
C ALA A 9 26.56 -2.63 -14.70
N HIS A 10 25.25 -2.38 -14.69
CA HIS A 10 24.26 -3.13 -15.46
C HIS A 10 23.53 -2.27 -16.50
N TYR A 11 24.00 -1.04 -16.76
CA TYR A 11 23.38 -0.13 -17.73
C TYR A 11 23.25 -0.76 -19.12
N ASP A 12 24.36 -1.28 -19.66
CA ASP A 12 24.38 -1.92 -20.99
C ASP A 12 23.43 -3.13 -21.03
N LEU A 13 23.39 -3.91 -19.95
CA LEU A 13 22.47 -5.04 -19.79
C LEU A 13 21.00 -4.59 -19.83
N PHE A 14 20.65 -3.48 -19.16
CA PHE A 14 19.28 -2.96 -19.17
C PHE A 14 18.84 -2.47 -20.56
N ILE A 15 19.76 -1.85 -21.31
CA ILE A 15 19.51 -1.39 -22.66
C ILE A 15 19.31 -2.58 -23.61
N GLU A 16 20.21 -3.58 -23.53
CA GLU A 16 20.18 -4.79 -24.36
C GLU A 16 18.92 -5.65 -24.09
N GLU A 17 18.69 -6.06 -22.84
CA GLU A 17 17.55 -6.91 -22.46
C GLU A 17 16.20 -6.19 -22.60
N GLY A 18 16.20 -4.88 -22.36
CA GLY A 18 15.01 -4.05 -22.51
C GLY A 18 14.67 -3.70 -23.97
N GLY A 19 15.59 -3.96 -24.91
CA GLY A 19 15.44 -3.54 -26.31
C GLY A 19 15.34 -2.03 -26.48
N TYR A 20 15.95 -1.26 -25.57
CA TYR A 20 15.89 0.19 -25.56
C TYR A 20 17.06 0.79 -26.34
N GLN A 21 16.89 1.99 -26.89
CA GLN A 21 18.02 2.79 -27.40
C GLN A 21 18.64 3.67 -26.31
N ARG A 22 17.83 4.01 -25.29
CA ARG A 22 18.14 4.87 -24.14
C ARG A 22 17.25 4.47 -22.98
N LEU A 23 17.63 4.76 -21.74
CA LEU A 23 16.79 4.40 -20.60
C LEU A 23 15.42 5.09 -20.71
N PRO A 24 14.31 4.34 -20.57
CA PRO A 24 12.99 4.93 -20.59
C PRO A 24 12.79 5.85 -19.37
N ALA A 25 12.06 6.95 -19.55
CA ALA A 25 11.71 7.92 -18.51
C ALA A 25 10.63 7.36 -17.54
N VAL A 26 10.94 6.23 -16.92
CA VAL A 26 10.07 5.47 -16.01
C VAL A 26 10.79 5.11 -14.71
N ILE A 27 12.07 5.48 -14.59
CA ILE A 27 12.88 5.25 -13.40
C ILE A 27 12.82 6.52 -12.55
N VAL A 28 12.60 6.35 -11.25
CA VAL A 28 12.74 7.42 -10.26
C VAL A 28 14.05 7.18 -9.51
N PRO A 29 15.14 7.88 -9.85
CA PRO A 29 16.38 7.78 -9.10
C PRO A 29 16.17 8.30 -7.67
N ARG A 30 16.48 7.46 -6.69
CA ARG A 30 16.71 7.89 -5.31
C ARG A 30 18.10 8.50 -5.23
N VAL A 31 18.19 9.77 -4.86
CA VAL A 31 19.42 10.55 -4.73
C VAL A 31 19.77 10.63 -3.24
N ASP A 32 20.95 10.12 -2.92
CA ASP A 32 21.65 10.31 -1.66
C ASP A 32 22.95 11.10 -1.88
N LEU A 33 23.68 11.35 -0.79
CA LEU A 33 24.97 12.05 -0.84
C LEU A 33 26.02 11.34 -1.71
N GLU A 34 26.01 10.00 -1.77
CA GLU A 34 26.94 9.25 -2.63
C GLU A 34 26.59 9.48 -4.11
N ILE A 35 25.30 9.46 -4.44
CA ILE A 35 24.80 9.59 -5.80
C ILE A 35 25.08 10.98 -6.36
N ILE A 36 24.91 12.06 -5.58
CA ILE A 36 25.18 13.40 -6.09
C ILE A 36 26.66 13.62 -6.43
N ASP A 37 27.58 13.04 -5.67
CA ASP A 37 29.01 13.12 -5.98
C ASP A 37 29.36 12.38 -7.28
N HIS A 38 28.70 11.25 -7.53
CA HIS A 38 28.81 10.52 -8.80
C HIS A 38 28.22 11.28 -9.99
N LEU A 39 27.07 11.95 -9.80
CA LEU A 39 26.45 12.79 -10.83
C LEU A 39 27.31 14.01 -11.21
N ARG A 40 28.15 14.49 -10.28
CA ARG A 40 28.92 15.73 -10.45
C ARG A 40 30.29 15.54 -11.08
N VAL A 41 30.97 14.40 -10.89
CA VAL A 41 32.44 14.38 -11.12
C VAL A 41 33.01 13.09 -11.73
N ASN A 42 32.35 11.93 -11.69
CA ASN A 42 33.07 10.68 -11.98
C ASN A 42 33.32 10.45 -13.49
N PRO A 43 34.59 10.51 -13.97
CA PRO A 43 34.93 10.39 -15.40
C PRO A 43 34.81 8.97 -15.95
N HIS A 44 34.63 7.95 -15.11
CA HIS A 44 34.40 6.56 -15.54
C HIS A 44 32.92 6.26 -15.84
N VAL A 45 32.02 7.23 -15.61
CA VAL A 45 30.61 7.07 -15.94
C VAL A 45 30.41 7.39 -17.42
N GLN A 46 29.74 6.49 -18.14
CA GLN A 46 29.33 6.77 -19.52
C GLN A 46 28.43 8.01 -19.52
N ARG A 47 28.81 9.05 -20.29
CA ARG A 47 28.05 10.31 -20.37
C ARG A 47 26.58 10.09 -20.73
N GLU A 48 26.28 9.05 -21.52
CA GLU A 48 24.93 8.70 -21.95
C GLU A 48 24.00 8.29 -20.79
N LEU A 49 24.51 7.53 -19.81
CA LEU A 49 23.72 7.16 -18.63
C LEU A 49 23.40 8.38 -17.76
N LEU A 50 24.35 9.30 -17.58
CA LEU A 50 24.09 10.55 -16.85
C LEU A 50 23.07 11.40 -17.60
N GLU A 51 23.23 11.56 -18.91
CA GLU A 51 22.24 12.24 -19.75
C GLU A 51 20.85 11.63 -19.59
N ASP A 52 20.74 10.31 -19.61
CA ASP A 52 19.46 9.63 -19.48
C ASP A 52 18.87 9.74 -18.06
N LEU A 53 19.69 9.68 -17.00
CA LEU A 53 19.23 9.97 -15.64
C LEU A 53 18.68 11.39 -15.51
N TRP A 54 19.28 12.37 -16.17
CA TRP A 54 18.79 13.75 -16.17
C TRP A 54 17.45 13.95 -16.91
N LYS A 55 17.00 12.96 -17.70
CA LYS A 55 15.67 12.96 -18.34
C LYS A 55 14.58 12.38 -17.46
N MET A 56 14.93 11.86 -16.29
CA MET A 56 13.96 11.20 -15.42
C MET A 56 12.90 12.21 -14.95
N PRO A 57 11.62 11.80 -14.94
CA PRO A 57 10.52 12.72 -14.70
C PRO A 57 10.45 13.18 -13.24
N MET A 58 11.08 12.43 -12.34
CA MET A 58 11.07 12.68 -10.90
C MET A 58 12.36 12.20 -10.25
N PHE A 59 12.84 12.93 -9.26
CA PHE A 59 13.98 12.54 -8.41
C PHE A 59 13.51 12.39 -6.96
N GLU A 60 13.90 11.30 -6.33
CA GLU A 60 13.57 11.03 -4.93
C GLU A 60 14.75 11.39 -4.03
N ILE A 61 14.57 12.29 -3.08
CA ILE A 61 15.63 12.87 -2.26
C ILE A 61 15.57 12.27 -0.86
N THR A 62 16.66 11.64 -0.45
CA THR A 62 16.84 11.18 0.93
C THR A 62 17.20 12.34 1.85
N PRO A 63 16.78 12.36 3.12
CA PRO A 63 17.14 13.42 4.06
C PRO A 63 18.65 13.49 4.28
N HIS A 64 19.25 14.68 4.11
CA HIS A 64 20.65 14.98 4.40
C HIS A 64 20.86 16.49 4.53
N ASP A 65 21.97 16.89 5.16
CA ASP A 65 22.26 18.30 5.50
C ASP A 65 22.27 19.24 4.27
N ASP A 66 22.73 18.76 3.12
CA ASP A 66 22.85 19.54 1.88
C ASP A 66 21.67 19.39 0.91
N MET A 67 20.51 18.88 1.36
CA MET A 67 19.39 18.55 0.45
C MET A 67 18.87 19.75 -0.36
N ALA A 68 18.92 20.96 0.19
CA ALA A 68 18.55 22.18 -0.52
C ALA A 68 19.42 22.41 -1.76
N ARG A 69 20.75 22.26 -1.59
CA ARG A 69 21.73 22.38 -2.66
C ARG A 69 21.56 21.25 -3.68
N THR A 70 21.28 20.03 -3.21
CA THR A 70 21.00 18.87 -4.05
C THR A 70 19.80 19.10 -4.97
N ILE A 71 18.68 19.55 -4.42
CA ILE A 71 17.46 19.86 -5.19
C ILE A 71 17.71 20.97 -6.19
N GLN A 72 18.38 22.06 -5.78
CA GLN A 72 18.73 23.15 -6.68
C GLN A 72 19.60 22.68 -7.84
N PHE A 73 20.65 21.90 -7.55
CA PHE A 73 21.54 21.36 -8.56
C PHE A 73 20.80 20.47 -9.57
N ILE A 74 19.87 19.64 -9.11
CA ILE A 74 19.02 18.81 -9.97
C ILE A 74 18.18 19.70 -10.89
N LYS A 75 17.42 20.66 -10.33
CA LYS A 75 16.56 21.57 -11.08
C LYS A 75 17.34 22.36 -12.14
N GLU A 76 18.51 22.90 -11.78
CA GLU A 76 19.37 23.65 -12.70
C GLU A 76 19.93 22.76 -13.83
N SER A 77 20.38 21.56 -13.49
CA SER A 77 20.98 20.62 -14.45
C SER A 77 19.94 20.15 -15.48
N THR A 78 18.76 19.72 -15.03
CA THR A 78 17.69 19.29 -15.93
C THR A 78 17.16 20.43 -16.79
N TYR A 79 17.03 21.63 -16.23
CA TYR A 79 16.58 22.79 -16.98
C TYR A 79 17.60 23.19 -18.06
N SER A 80 18.89 23.20 -17.73
CA SER A 80 19.95 23.50 -18.70
C SER A 80 20.02 22.48 -19.83
N LEU A 81 19.77 21.19 -19.56
CA LEU A 81 19.88 20.13 -20.56
C LEU A 81 18.61 19.96 -21.40
N TYR A 82 17.44 20.07 -20.77
CA TYR A 82 16.15 19.67 -21.38
C TYR A 82 15.08 20.75 -21.34
N GLN A 83 15.34 21.92 -20.74
CA GLN A 83 14.35 23.00 -20.55
C GLN A 83 13.09 22.51 -19.81
N GLN A 84 13.26 21.54 -18.91
CA GLN A 84 12.20 20.93 -18.11
C GLN A 84 12.61 20.88 -16.63
N SER A 85 11.63 21.09 -15.76
CA SER A 85 11.78 20.91 -14.32
C SER A 85 11.23 19.52 -13.94
N PRO A 86 12.06 18.63 -13.35
CA PRO A 86 11.58 17.35 -12.87
C PRO A 86 10.75 17.56 -11.60
N LEU A 87 9.90 16.58 -11.30
CA LEU A 87 9.27 16.49 -9.99
C LEU A 87 10.32 16.16 -8.94
N ILE A 88 10.18 16.72 -7.75
CA ILE A 88 11.00 16.39 -6.59
C ILE A 88 10.15 15.64 -5.57
N CYS A 89 10.62 14.47 -5.17
CA CYS A 89 10.00 13.63 -4.18
C CYS A 89 10.85 13.58 -2.90
N GLY A 90 10.35 14.04 -1.76
CA GLY A 90 11.01 13.85 -0.48
C GLY A 90 10.77 12.45 0.06
N TYR A 91 11.84 11.70 0.35
CA TYR A 91 11.75 10.36 0.94
C TYR A 91 11.76 10.44 2.46
N ILE A 92 10.79 9.78 3.09
CA ILE A 92 10.61 9.76 4.55
C ILE A 92 10.45 8.31 4.99
N GLU A 93 11.33 7.85 5.88
CA GLU A 93 11.14 6.58 6.59
C GLU A 93 10.43 6.85 7.93
N VAL A 94 9.43 6.04 8.24
CA VAL A 94 8.62 6.20 9.46
C VAL A 94 8.56 4.87 10.21
N SER A 95 8.95 4.89 11.47
CA SER A 95 8.89 3.79 12.43
C SER A 95 7.73 3.95 13.40
N GLU A 96 7.47 2.91 14.21
CA GLU A 96 6.49 2.98 15.30
C GLU A 96 6.85 4.01 16.38
N TYR A 97 8.11 4.43 16.48
CA TYR A 97 8.57 5.39 17.47
C TYR A 97 8.38 6.84 17.03
N ASP A 98 8.01 7.07 15.77
CA ASP A 98 7.85 8.41 15.20
C ASP A 98 6.41 8.93 15.33
N ILE A 99 5.49 8.08 15.81
CA ILE A 99 4.06 8.34 15.94
C ILE A 99 3.60 7.95 17.34
N VAL A 100 2.85 8.82 18.00
CA VAL A 100 2.23 8.54 19.31
C VAL A 100 0.77 8.99 19.26
N GLY A 101 -0.15 8.05 19.51
CA GLY A 101 -1.59 8.35 19.53
C GLY A 101 -2.12 8.90 18.19
N GLY A 102 -1.49 8.54 17.07
CA GLY A 102 -1.82 9.07 15.74
C GLY A 102 -1.24 10.45 15.43
N GLU A 103 -0.45 11.06 16.33
CA GLU A 103 0.28 12.30 16.07
C GLU A 103 1.75 12.04 15.74
N ILE A 104 2.30 12.81 14.79
CA ILE A 104 3.73 12.75 14.46
C ILE A 104 4.59 13.47 15.50
N LEU A 105 5.75 12.89 15.82
CA LEU A 105 6.72 13.49 16.75
C LEU A 105 7.47 14.70 16.14
N PRO A 106 8.10 15.56 16.97
CA PRO A 106 8.73 16.79 16.52
C PRO A 106 9.80 16.63 15.44
N HIS A 107 10.66 15.60 15.51
CA HIS A 107 11.72 15.40 14.53
C HIS A 107 11.17 15.03 13.15
N LEU A 108 10.11 14.20 13.09
CA LEU A 108 9.43 13.87 11.84
C LEU A 108 8.71 15.11 11.28
N ARG A 109 8.14 15.95 12.16
CA ARG A 109 7.56 17.22 11.77
C ARG A 109 8.60 18.15 11.13
N GLU A 110 9.73 18.36 11.79
CA GLU A 110 10.84 19.19 11.30
C GLU A 110 11.35 18.71 9.93
N LEU A 111 11.43 17.39 9.72
CA LEU A 111 11.79 16.83 8.43
C LEU A 111 10.76 17.16 7.34
N ILE A 112 9.46 17.00 7.65
CA ILE A 112 8.38 17.36 6.73
C ILE A 112 8.44 18.86 6.42
N GLU A 113 8.58 19.72 7.43
CA GLU A 113 8.74 21.17 7.24
C GLU A 113 9.88 21.50 6.30
N SER A 114 11.03 20.86 6.50
CA SER A 114 12.21 21.08 5.67
C SER A 114 11.95 20.71 4.20
N PHE A 115 11.21 19.63 3.94
CA PHE A 115 10.79 19.30 2.56
C PHE A 115 9.75 20.28 2.01
N MET A 116 8.80 20.73 2.84
CA MET A 116 7.79 21.70 2.42
C MET A 116 8.42 23.06 2.07
N GLU A 117 9.41 23.52 2.85
CA GLU A 117 10.18 24.74 2.58
C GLU A 117 10.97 24.67 1.27
N LEU A 118 11.38 23.47 0.87
CA LEU A 118 12.07 23.22 -0.39
C LEU A 118 11.11 23.02 -1.58
N GLU A 119 9.81 23.18 -1.35
CA GLU A 119 8.75 23.07 -2.36
C GLU A 119 8.85 21.76 -3.15
N VAL A 120 8.96 20.63 -2.44
CA VAL A 120 8.86 19.31 -3.08
C VAL A 120 7.45 19.10 -3.62
N ASP A 121 7.32 18.32 -4.69
CA ASP A 121 6.03 18.02 -5.33
C ASP A 121 5.35 16.80 -4.67
N VAL A 122 6.17 15.89 -4.15
CA VAL A 122 5.73 14.59 -3.64
C VAL A 122 6.44 14.28 -2.32
N LEU A 123 5.74 13.65 -1.38
CA LEU A 123 6.33 13.00 -0.22
C LEU A 123 6.12 11.49 -0.33
N HIS A 124 7.22 10.73 -0.38
CA HIS A 124 7.19 9.29 -0.31
C HIS A 124 7.40 8.82 1.12
N ILE A 125 6.33 8.30 1.71
CA ILE A 125 6.27 7.78 3.07
C ILE A 125 6.52 6.26 3.02
N HIS A 126 7.65 5.82 3.55
CA HIS A 126 7.99 4.41 3.72
C HIS A 126 7.80 4.00 5.18
N GLY A 127 6.76 3.22 5.46
CA GLY A 127 6.57 2.64 6.78
C GLY A 127 7.55 1.49 7.02
N LEU A 128 8.19 1.48 8.18
CA LEU A 128 9.05 0.40 8.65
C LEU A 128 8.24 -0.67 9.40
N ARG A 129 8.89 -1.79 9.68
CA ARG A 129 8.30 -2.83 10.52
C ARG A 129 8.40 -2.45 11.99
N ASN A 130 7.31 -2.61 12.72
CA ASN A 130 7.29 -2.53 14.18
C ASN A 130 7.88 -3.81 14.81
N LYS A 131 7.96 -3.85 16.14
CA LYS A 131 8.39 -5.04 16.91
C LYS A 131 7.68 -6.34 16.51
N ASP A 132 6.39 -6.26 16.21
CA ASP A 132 5.54 -7.38 15.80
C ASP A 132 5.64 -7.71 14.30
N GLN A 133 6.60 -7.11 13.59
CA GLN A 133 6.86 -7.32 12.16
C GLN A 133 5.76 -6.81 11.21
N TYR A 134 4.82 -6.00 11.69
CA TYR A 134 3.82 -5.31 10.88
C TYR A 134 4.33 -3.95 10.40
N PHE A 135 3.92 -3.57 9.19
CA PHE A 135 4.30 -2.28 8.62
C PHE A 135 3.43 -1.16 9.17
N VAL A 136 4.06 -0.06 9.59
CA VAL A 136 3.35 1.13 10.13
C VAL A 136 2.82 2.07 9.04
N THR A 137 2.98 1.72 7.76
CA THR A 137 2.68 2.56 6.60
C THR A 137 1.29 3.18 6.64
N SER A 138 0.26 2.40 6.98
CA SER A 138 -1.12 2.88 7.04
C SER A 138 -1.30 3.99 8.07
N GLU A 139 -0.67 3.85 9.24
CA GLU A 139 -0.73 4.85 10.32
C GLU A 139 0.15 6.06 9.98
N ALA A 140 1.35 5.84 9.46
CA ALA A 140 2.26 6.90 9.02
C ALA A 140 1.61 7.84 8.00
N VAL A 141 0.98 7.27 6.97
CA VAL A 141 0.25 8.04 5.96
C VAL A 141 -0.87 8.85 6.60
N ARG A 142 -1.66 8.24 7.49
CA ARG A 142 -2.75 8.91 8.19
C ARG A 142 -2.26 10.09 9.02
N SER A 143 -1.24 9.89 9.84
CA SER A 143 -0.70 10.92 10.74
C SER A 143 -0.11 12.09 9.95
N ILE A 144 0.64 11.81 8.89
CA ILE A 144 1.22 12.84 8.01
C ILE A 144 0.11 13.57 7.24
N HIS A 145 -0.90 12.85 6.74
CA HIS A 145 -2.05 13.44 6.06
C HIS A 145 -2.80 14.44 6.95
N HIS A 146 -3.14 14.05 8.19
CA HIS A 146 -3.81 14.92 9.16
C HIS A 146 -2.94 16.10 9.60
N TYR A 147 -1.64 15.89 9.74
CA TYR A 147 -0.71 16.99 10.00
C TYR A 147 -0.69 18.04 8.87
N LEU A 148 -0.63 17.59 7.61
CA LEU A 148 -0.64 18.48 6.45
C LEU A 148 -2.00 19.18 6.26
N LEU A 149 -3.11 18.50 6.60
CA LEU A 149 -4.43 19.11 6.62
C LEU A 149 -4.53 20.20 7.69
N SER A 150 -4.13 19.91 8.93
CA SER A 150 -4.20 20.86 10.04
C SER A 150 -3.29 22.09 9.84
N SER A 151 -2.15 21.92 9.15
CA SER A 151 -1.28 23.02 8.76
C SER A 151 -1.71 23.75 7.48
N GLY A 152 -2.80 23.32 6.83
CA GLY A 152 -3.35 23.96 5.62
C GLY A 152 -2.53 23.74 4.34
N ARG A 153 -1.52 22.87 4.36
CA ARG A 153 -0.58 22.67 3.24
C ARG A 153 -0.75 21.35 2.48
N ARG A 154 -1.75 20.55 2.83
CA ARG A 154 -2.03 19.26 2.17
C ARG A 154 -2.17 19.34 0.64
N HIS A 155 -2.61 20.49 0.12
CA HIS A 155 -2.79 20.72 -1.31
C HIS A 155 -1.48 20.99 -2.08
N GLN A 156 -0.37 21.21 -1.37
CA GLN A 156 0.92 21.57 -1.97
C GLN A 156 1.73 20.33 -2.38
N VAL A 157 1.44 19.17 -1.79
CA VAL A 157 2.21 17.92 -2.00
C VAL A 157 1.30 16.73 -2.23
N SER A 158 1.75 15.81 -3.08
CA SER A 158 1.14 14.47 -3.20
C SER A 158 1.84 13.48 -2.28
N LEU A 159 1.10 12.54 -1.69
CA LEU A 159 1.62 11.50 -0.82
C LEU A 159 1.67 10.15 -1.57
N ILE A 160 2.87 9.56 -1.62
CA ILE A 160 3.08 8.19 -2.08
C ILE A 160 3.43 7.33 -0.87
N ALA A 161 2.81 6.18 -0.74
CA ALA A 161 3.04 5.28 0.38
C ALA A 161 3.73 3.98 -0.05
N SER A 162 4.68 3.51 0.75
CA SER A 162 5.30 2.20 0.58
C SER A 162 5.59 1.52 1.92
N GLY A 163 6.00 0.25 1.84
CA GLY A 163 6.14 -0.62 3.00
C GLY A 163 4.89 -1.48 3.19
N GLY A 164 5.02 -2.79 2.92
CA GLY A 164 3.97 -3.75 3.26
C GLY A 164 2.69 -3.70 2.43
N ILE A 165 2.68 -3.03 1.27
CA ILE A 165 1.52 -3.00 0.37
C ILE A 165 1.46 -4.31 -0.43
N ARG A 166 0.71 -5.29 0.08
CA ARG A 166 0.70 -6.66 -0.48
C ARG A 166 -0.55 -6.95 -1.28
N LEU A 167 -1.70 -6.55 -0.76
CA LEU A 167 -3.01 -6.81 -1.33
C LEU A 167 -3.60 -5.55 -1.99
N ALA A 168 -4.64 -5.75 -2.79
CA ALA A 168 -5.41 -4.65 -3.37
C ALA A 168 -6.11 -3.80 -2.27
N SER A 169 -6.55 -4.47 -1.20
CA SER A 169 -7.13 -3.83 -0.02
C SER A 169 -6.12 -2.98 0.76
N ASP A 170 -4.84 -3.35 0.81
CA ASP A 170 -3.79 -2.54 1.45
C ASP A 170 -3.63 -1.22 0.70
N SER A 171 -3.57 -1.26 -0.64
CA SER A 171 -3.54 -0.06 -1.47
C SER A 171 -4.74 0.84 -1.21
N GLN A 172 -5.95 0.27 -1.24
CA GLN A 172 -7.18 1.05 -1.07
C GLN A 172 -7.32 1.65 0.34
N LYS A 173 -6.96 0.90 1.40
CA LYS A 173 -6.96 1.41 2.76
C LYS A 173 -5.95 2.55 2.91
N THR A 174 -4.74 2.38 2.38
CA THR A 174 -3.68 3.40 2.45
C THR A 174 -4.06 4.67 1.69
N ILE A 175 -4.73 4.52 0.54
CA ILE A 175 -5.31 5.67 -0.18
C ILE A 175 -6.40 6.35 0.65
N GLN A 176 -7.30 5.57 1.26
CA GLN A 176 -8.32 6.12 2.17
C GLN A 176 -7.75 6.84 3.39
N ARG A 177 -6.61 6.38 3.90
CA ARG A 177 -5.85 7.05 4.96
C ARG A 177 -5.14 8.34 4.51
N GLY A 178 -5.09 8.62 3.21
CA GLY A 178 -4.64 9.92 2.70
C GLY A 178 -3.57 9.91 1.62
N ALA A 179 -3.12 8.75 1.15
CA ALA A 179 -2.16 8.65 0.03
C ALA A 179 -2.85 8.81 -1.34
N GLU A 180 -2.16 9.40 -2.31
CA GLU A 180 -2.58 9.46 -3.71
C GLU A 180 -2.18 8.20 -4.47
N ALA A 181 -1.06 7.57 -4.07
CA ALA A 181 -0.58 6.36 -4.69
C ALA A 181 0.12 5.43 -3.69
N THR A 182 0.21 4.15 -4.05
CA THR A 182 0.96 3.15 -3.28
C THR A 182 1.99 2.47 -4.17
N LEU A 183 3.18 2.22 -3.62
CA LEU A 183 4.27 1.52 -4.27
C LEU A 183 4.15 0.01 -4.04
N LEU A 184 4.32 -0.77 -5.11
CA LEU A 184 4.34 -2.22 -5.05
C LEU A 184 5.77 -2.72 -5.25
N ASP A 185 6.30 -3.40 -4.24
CA ASP A 185 7.70 -3.86 -4.18
C ASP A 185 7.79 -5.39 -4.20
N VAL A 186 7.90 -6.02 -3.03
CA VAL A 186 7.98 -7.46 -2.82
C VAL A 186 6.77 -8.16 -3.42
N ALA A 187 5.60 -7.53 -3.43
CA ALA A 187 4.42 -8.12 -4.03
C ALA A 187 4.57 -8.33 -5.55
N ALA A 188 5.18 -7.39 -6.26
CA ALA A 188 5.51 -7.55 -7.68
C ALA A 188 6.58 -8.63 -7.87
N LEU A 189 7.60 -8.63 -7.00
CA LEU A 189 8.67 -9.63 -7.02
C LEU A 189 8.14 -11.07 -6.82
N LEU A 190 7.22 -11.26 -5.89
CA LEU A 190 6.59 -12.56 -5.61
C LEU A 190 5.72 -13.07 -6.77
N ALA A 191 5.22 -12.19 -7.65
CA ALA A 191 4.51 -12.62 -8.85
C ALA A 191 5.43 -13.31 -9.86
N LEU A 192 6.70 -12.88 -9.90
CA LEU A 192 7.76 -13.41 -10.74
C LEU A 192 8.39 -14.66 -10.12
N ASP A 193 8.76 -14.60 -8.84
CA ASP A 193 9.32 -15.72 -8.11
C ASP A 193 8.84 -15.78 -6.65
N PRO A 194 8.06 -16.81 -6.26
CA PRO A 194 7.63 -16.97 -4.87
C PRO A 194 8.80 -17.19 -3.88
N TYR A 195 9.96 -17.65 -4.35
CA TYR A 195 11.14 -17.85 -3.50
C TYR A 195 11.95 -16.57 -3.28
N ALA A 196 11.63 -15.47 -3.95
CA ALA A 196 12.39 -14.23 -3.84
C ALA A 196 12.39 -13.64 -2.42
N TYR A 197 11.28 -13.78 -1.69
CA TYR A 197 11.22 -13.34 -0.29
C TYR A 197 12.12 -14.20 0.61
N LYS A 198 12.14 -15.52 0.39
CA LYS A 198 13.03 -16.43 1.11
C LYS A 198 14.50 -16.11 0.82
N ALA A 199 14.85 -15.83 -0.44
CA ALA A 199 16.20 -15.39 -0.80
C ALA A 199 16.62 -14.13 -0.04
N THR A 200 15.70 -13.17 0.11
CA THR A 200 15.93 -11.94 0.90
C THR A 200 16.18 -12.25 2.38
N GLN A 201 15.46 -13.21 2.96
CA GLN A 201 15.69 -13.64 4.35
C GLN A 201 17.00 -14.41 4.56
N GLU A 202 17.52 -15.04 3.50
CA GLU A 202 18.80 -15.78 3.51
C GLU A 202 19.99 -14.90 3.07
N ASP A 203 19.83 -13.57 3.06
CA ASP A 203 20.82 -12.59 2.58
C ASP A 203 21.32 -12.83 1.14
N LYS A 204 20.52 -13.52 0.32
CA LYS A 204 20.79 -13.71 -1.10
C LYS A 204 20.23 -12.54 -1.90
N THR A 205 21.02 -12.06 -2.85
CA THR A 205 20.65 -10.90 -3.67
C THR A 205 19.58 -11.21 -4.72
N THR A 206 19.42 -12.48 -5.12
CA THR A 206 18.49 -12.90 -6.18
C THR A 206 18.25 -14.42 -6.12
N THR A 207 17.39 -14.93 -6.99
CA THR A 207 17.17 -16.36 -7.24
C THR A 207 17.59 -16.71 -8.66
N GLU A 208 17.91 -17.99 -8.93
CA GLU A 208 18.26 -18.46 -10.28
C GLU A 208 17.16 -18.15 -11.31
N LYS A 209 15.90 -18.19 -10.88
CA LYS A 209 14.75 -17.88 -11.73
C LYS A 209 14.68 -16.40 -12.09
N LEU A 210 15.00 -15.50 -11.16
CA LEU A 210 15.05 -14.06 -11.43
C LEU A 210 16.24 -13.69 -12.33
N VAL A 211 17.34 -14.45 -12.27
CA VAL A 211 18.48 -14.27 -13.18
C VAL A 211 18.14 -14.70 -14.60
N ASN A 212 17.44 -15.82 -14.76
CA ASN A 212 17.08 -16.38 -16.08
C ASN A 212 15.58 -16.18 -16.38
N LEU A 213 15.10 -14.95 -16.21
CA LEU A 213 13.68 -14.64 -16.30
C LEU A 213 13.22 -14.56 -17.76
N ASP A 214 12.22 -15.35 -18.15
CA ASP A 214 11.53 -15.19 -19.43
C ASP A 214 10.73 -13.87 -19.44
N ILE A 215 11.25 -12.87 -20.17
CA ILE A 215 10.73 -11.49 -20.17
C ILE A 215 9.26 -11.42 -20.64
N PRO A 216 8.86 -11.99 -21.79
CA PRO A 216 7.44 -12.08 -22.17
C PRO A 216 6.52 -12.66 -21.09
N TRP A 217 6.95 -13.74 -20.42
CA TRP A 217 6.18 -14.34 -19.32
C TRP A 217 6.10 -13.41 -18.10
N ALA A 218 7.20 -12.76 -17.74
CA ALA A 218 7.27 -11.83 -16.62
C ALA A 218 6.33 -10.64 -16.80
N ILE A 219 6.35 -10.02 -17.98
CA ILE A 219 5.44 -8.93 -18.35
C ILE A 219 3.98 -9.40 -18.21
N LYS A 220 3.65 -10.58 -18.75
CA LYS A 220 2.30 -11.14 -18.63
C LYS A 220 1.89 -11.37 -17.18
N ARG A 221 2.80 -11.86 -16.32
CA ARG A 221 2.54 -12.09 -14.89
C ARG A 221 2.29 -10.80 -14.13
N LEU A 222 3.10 -9.77 -14.35
CA LEU A 222 2.92 -8.47 -13.73
C LEU A 222 1.62 -7.79 -14.18
N ASN A 223 1.31 -7.85 -15.49
CA ASN A 223 0.04 -7.35 -16.02
C ASN A 223 -1.16 -8.08 -15.38
N ASN A 224 -1.12 -9.41 -15.32
CA ASN A 224 -2.19 -10.19 -14.66
C ASN A 224 -2.35 -9.82 -13.18
N GLN A 225 -1.25 -9.55 -12.48
CA GLN A 225 -1.31 -9.12 -11.08
C GLN A 225 -1.98 -7.74 -10.95
N MET A 226 -1.62 -6.76 -11.79
CA MET A 226 -2.24 -5.44 -11.77
C MET A 226 -3.71 -5.47 -12.18
N GLU A 227 -4.07 -6.27 -13.19
CA GLU A 227 -5.46 -6.47 -13.60
C GLU A 227 -6.31 -7.08 -12.48
N SER A 228 -5.78 -8.09 -11.78
CA SER A 228 -6.47 -8.67 -10.62
C SER A 228 -6.69 -7.65 -9.50
N ARG A 229 -5.67 -6.84 -9.18
CA ARG A 229 -5.79 -5.75 -8.18
C ARG A 229 -6.83 -4.72 -8.60
N LYS A 230 -6.84 -4.32 -9.87
CA LYS A 230 -7.81 -3.37 -10.42
C LYS A 230 -9.24 -3.85 -10.21
N ILE A 231 -9.54 -5.13 -10.52
CA ILE A 231 -10.87 -5.71 -10.32
C ILE A 231 -11.26 -5.67 -8.84
N GLN A 232 -10.39 -6.13 -7.95
CA GLN A 232 -10.65 -6.13 -6.50
C GLN A 232 -10.92 -4.71 -5.97
N ILE A 233 -10.14 -3.72 -6.40
CA ILE A 233 -10.36 -2.32 -6.03
C ILE A 233 -11.72 -1.84 -6.54
N LEU A 234 -12.08 -2.14 -7.79
CA LEU A 234 -13.37 -1.74 -8.37
C LEU A 234 -14.57 -2.36 -7.64
N GLU A 235 -14.47 -3.62 -7.24
CA GLU A 235 -15.51 -4.31 -6.45
C GLU A 235 -15.73 -3.62 -5.11
N VAL A 236 -14.66 -3.33 -4.37
CA VAL A 236 -14.76 -2.67 -3.06
C VAL A 236 -15.22 -1.22 -3.21
N LEU A 237 -14.77 -0.50 -4.24
CA LEU A 237 -15.26 0.86 -4.54
C LEU A 237 -16.76 0.85 -4.83
N GLY A 238 -17.23 -0.09 -5.66
CA GLY A 238 -18.64 -0.27 -5.97
C GLY A 238 -19.48 -0.56 -4.73
N ALA A 239 -19.01 -1.47 -3.86
CA ALA A 239 -19.66 -1.78 -2.59
C ALA A 239 -19.68 -0.58 -1.61
N SER A 240 -18.64 0.25 -1.65
CA SER A 240 -18.50 1.44 -0.79
C SER A 240 -19.23 2.68 -1.34
N GLY A 241 -19.78 2.61 -2.56
CA GLY A 241 -20.49 3.70 -3.22
C GLY A 241 -19.61 4.72 -3.96
N PHE A 242 -18.34 4.37 -4.24
CA PHE A 242 -17.41 5.23 -4.98
C PHE A 242 -17.29 4.81 -6.44
N LYS A 243 -17.20 5.79 -7.33
CA LYS A 243 -16.97 5.57 -8.77
C LYS A 243 -15.50 5.75 -9.19
N ASP A 244 -14.71 6.39 -8.34
CA ASP A 244 -13.31 6.72 -8.61
C ASP A 244 -12.53 6.65 -7.29
N ILE A 245 -11.39 5.97 -7.32
CA ILE A 245 -10.49 5.80 -6.17
C ILE A 245 -9.95 7.15 -5.67
N LYS A 246 -9.84 8.16 -6.55
CA LYS A 246 -9.39 9.50 -6.17
C LYS A 246 -10.31 10.17 -5.16
N LYS A 247 -11.60 9.82 -5.18
CA LYS A 247 -12.60 10.35 -4.23
C LYS A 247 -12.48 9.74 -2.84
N THR A 248 -11.68 8.68 -2.70
CA THR A 248 -11.48 8.04 -1.41
C THR A 248 -10.26 8.59 -0.68
N VAL A 249 -9.42 9.42 -1.31
CA VAL A 249 -8.21 9.97 -0.67
C VAL A 249 -8.58 10.74 0.60
N GLY A 250 -8.13 10.27 1.76
CA GLY A 250 -8.42 10.88 3.07
C GLY A 250 -9.84 10.63 3.60
N GLU A 251 -10.68 9.86 2.89
CA GLU A 251 -12.05 9.59 3.30
C GLU A 251 -12.09 8.37 4.24
N GLU A 252 -11.80 8.62 5.52
CA GLU A 252 -11.74 7.58 6.56
C GLU A 252 -13.13 7.14 7.05
N GLY A 253 -14.20 7.88 6.75
CA GLY A 253 -15.54 7.64 7.32
C GLY A 253 -16.18 6.29 6.94
N ARG A 254 -15.62 5.57 5.97
CA ARG A 254 -16.03 4.21 5.57
C ARG A 254 -15.00 3.14 5.93
N LEU A 255 -13.89 3.53 6.54
CA LEU A 255 -12.94 2.58 7.12
C LEU A 255 -13.45 2.15 8.49
N ILE A 256 -13.39 0.85 8.74
CA ILE A 256 -13.67 0.28 10.05
C ILE A 256 -12.32 -0.02 10.70
N ASP A 257 -12.06 0.65 11.81
CA ASP A 257 -10.96 0.31 12.70
C ASP A 257 -11.46 -0.73 13.71
N PHE A 258 -10.93 -1.95 13.62
CA PHE A 258 -11.36 -3.02 14.50
C PHE A 258 -10.92 -2.80 15.94
N TYR A 259 -9.78 -2.13 16.18
CA TYR A 259 -9.34 -1.86 17.55
C TYR A 259 -10.25 -0.85 18.23
N GLU A 260 -10.59 0.24 17.53
CA GLU A 260 -11.55 1.24 18.03
C GLU A 260 -12.93 0.61 18.25
N LEU A 261 -13.38 -0.24 17.31
CA LEU A 261 -14.65 -0.94 17.42
C LEU A 261 -14.67 -1.91 18.61
N GLU A 262 -13.61 -2.69 18.80
CA GLU A 262 -13.48 -3.65 19.90
C GLU A 262 -13.41 -2.94 21.25
N GLU A 263 -12.61 -1.87 21.36
CA GLU A 263 -12.53 -1.05 22.57
C GLU A 263 -13.89 -0.44 22.93
N ARG A 264 -14.60 0.09 21.93
CA ARG A 264 -15.95 0.62 22.11
C ARG A 264 -16.93 -0.46 22.55
N LEU A 265 -16.92 -1.63 21.90
CA LEU A 265 -17.80 -2.76 22.28
C LEU A 265 -17.51 -3.24 23.70
N GLN A 266 -16.24 -3.36 24.06
CA GLN A 266 -15.82 -3.77 25.38
C GLN A 266 -16.36 -2.81 26.45
N LYS A 267 -16.09 -1.51 26.33
CA LYS A 267 -16.50 -0.51 27.32
C LYS A 267 -18.00 -0.28 27.37
N GLU A 268 -18.66 -0.18 26.21
CA GLU A 268 -20.06 0.24 26.14
C GLU A 268 -21.05 -0.93 26.23
N VAL A 269 -20.63 -2.15 25.89
CA VAL A 269 -21.54 -3.32 25.82
C VAL A 269 -21.19 -4.37 26.85
N LEU A 270 -19.91 -4.73 26.96
CA LEU A 270 -19.50 -5.89 27.78
C LEU A 270 -19.24 -5.50 29.24
N GLU A 271 -18.72 -4.30 29.50
CA GLU A 271 -18.41 -3.80 30.85
C GLU A 271 -19.55 -3.00 31.50
N ASP A 272 -20.63 -2.74 30.77
CA ASP A 272 -21.83 -2.10 31.30
C ASP A 272 -22.70 -3.14 32.04
N GLU A 273 -22.52 -3.23 33.36
CA GLU A 273 -23.24 -4.17 34.23
C GLU A 273 -24.76 -3.92 34.27
N ASP A 274 -25.23 -2.72 33.94
CA ASP A 274 -26.65 -2.35 33.98
C ASP A 274 -27.38 -2.72 32.67
N LYS A 275 -26.65 -2.85 31.56
CA LYS A 275 -27.21 -3.14 30.24
C LYS A 275 -27.98 -4.47 30.16
N PRO A 276 -27.49 -5.60 30.72
CA PRO A 276 -28.22 -6.86 30.74
C PRO A 276 -29.55 -6.74 31.49
N ALA A 277 -29.54 -6.10 32.66
CA ALA A 277 -30.75 -5.89 33.47
C ALA A 277 -31.77 -5.01 32.73
N ARG A 278 -31.30 -3.94 32.07
CA ARG A 278 -32.15 -3.07 31.26
C ARG A 278 -32.75 -3.79 30.05
N HIS A 279 -31.97 -4.61 29.35
CA HIS A 279 -32.46 -5.43 28.24
C HIS A 279 -33.45 -6.50 28.70
N GLU A 280 -33.22 -7.12 29.86
CA GLU A 280 -34.15 -8.08 30.43
C GLU A 280 -35.49 -7.41 30.76
N GLN A 281 -35.46 -6.22 31.35
CA GLN A 281 -36.65 -5.43 31.62
C GLN A 281 -37.40 -5.08 30.32
N LEU A 282 -36.71 -4.54 29.31
CA LEU A 282 -37.30 -4.22 28.01
C LEU A 282 -37.91 -5.44 27.31
N ASN A 283 -37.23 -6.59 27.37
CA ASN A 283 -37.74 -7.84 26.82
C ASN A 283 -38.99 -8.32 27.54
N ASN A 284 -39.07 -8.14 28.86
CA ASN A 284 -40.26 -8.48 29.63
C ASN A 284 -41.43 -7.54 29.34
N GLU A 285 -41.16 -6.24 29.18
CA GLU A 285 -42.15 -5.25 28.74
C GLU A 285 -42.67 -5.58 27.32
N LEU A 286 -41.78 -5.92 26.38
CA LEU A 286 -42.15 -6.34 25.03
C LEU A 286 -43.00 -7.62 25.03
N LYS A 287 -42.62 -8.64 25.81
CA LYS A 287 -43.43 -9.88 25.95
C LYS A 287 -44.84 -9.60 26.49
N ALA A 288 -44.98 -8.60 27.36
CA ALA A 288 -46.27 -8.21 27.91
C ALA A 288 -47.11 -7.40 26.90
N ALA A 289 -46.48 -6.50 26.15
CA ALA A 289 -47.14 -5.67 25.14
C ALA A 289 -47.52 -6.45 23.87
N GLU A 290 -46.67 -7.39 23.45
CA GLU A 290 -46.85 -8.23 22.26
C GLU A 290 -46.80 -9.72 22.66
N PRO A 291 -47.88 -10.24 23.27
CA PRO A 291 -47.93 -11.64 23.67
C PRO A 291 -47.82 -12.53 22.43
N LEU A 292 -46.81 -13.40 22.44
CA LEU A 292 -46.60 -14.37 21.38
C LEU A 292 -47.83 -15.28 21.26
N PRO A 293 -48.38 -15.50 20.04
CA PRO A 293 -49.47 -16.43 19.84
C PRO A 293 -49.10 -17.82 20.35
N ALA A 294 -50.06 -18.54 20.92
CA ALA A 294 -49.85 -19.92 21.36
C ALA A 294 -49.32 -20.78 20.20
N GLY A 295 -48.09 -21.27 20.33
CA GLY A 295 -47.39 -22.07 19.31
C GLY A 295 -46.50 -21.31 18.32
N ALA A 296 -46.36 -19.99 18.45
CA ALA A 296 -45.48 -19.17 17.59
C ALA A 296 -43.99 -19.33 17.91
N SER A 297 -43.63 -19.75 19.13
CA SER A 297 -42.25 -20.04 19.54
C SER A 297 -42.09 -21.53 19.88
N PRO A 298 -41.90 -22.40 18.88
CA PRO A 298 -41.65 -23.81 19.14
C PRO A 298 -40.33 -23.97 19.90
N THR A 299 -40.34 -24.75 20.97
CA THR A 299 -39.13 -25.10 21.73
C THR A 299 -38.16 -25.89 20.86
N TYR A 300 -36.87 -25.91 21.21
CA TYR A 300 -35.89 -26.76 20.53
C TYR A 300 -36.34 -28.24 20.45
N SER A 301 -37.01 -28.74 21.50
CA SER A 301 -37.59 -30.08 21.53
C SER A 301 -38.74 -30.27 20.52
N GLU A 302 -39.59 -29.26 20.33
CA GLU A 302 -40.67 -29.29 19.34
C GLU A 302 -40.15 -29.11 17.91
N LEU A 303 -39.16 -28.25 17.69
CA LEU A 303 -38.46 -28.13 16.42
C LEU A 303 -37.79 -29.46 16.05
N LYS A 304 -37.07 -30.09 16.98
CA LYS A 304 -36.42 -31.39 16.77
C LYS A 304 -37.42 -32.50 16.39
N LYS A 305 -38.64 -32.46 16.93
CA LYS A 305 -39.74 -33.37 16.53
C LYS A 305 -40.27 -33.08 15.11
N ARG A 306 -40.14 -31.84 14.63
CA ARG A 306 -40.53 -31.41 13.27
C ARG A 306 -39.43 -31.60 12.23
N VAL A 307 -38.17 -31.78 12.64
CA VAL A 307 -37.06 -32.12 11.75
C VAL A 307 -37.31 -33.50 11.15
N GLN A 308 -37.76 -33.53 9.90
CA GLN A 308 -37.78 -34.77 9.12
C GLN A 308 -36.36 -35.04 8.63
N ARG A 309 -35.87 -36.27 8.84
CA ARG A 309 -34.68 -36.74 8.13
C ARG A 309 -35.00 -36.68 6.64
N LEU A 310 -34.33 -35.80 5.90
CA LEU A 310 -34.27 -35.92 4.45
C LEU A 310 -33.78 -37.33 4.12
N LYS A 311 -34.40 -37.98 3.12
CA LYS A 311 -33.73 -39.12 2.46
C LYS A 311 -32.33 -38.64 2.11
N SER A 312 -31.31 -39.44 2.45
CA SER A 312 -29.93 -39.16 2.03
C SER A 312 -29.97 -38.70 0.58
N PRO A 313 -29.38 -37.53 0.24
CA PRO A 313 -29.43 -37.03 -1.12
C PRO A 313 -28.96 -38.17 -2.02
N HIS A 314 -29.81 -38.51 -2.99
CA HIS A 314 -29.52 -39.50 -4.01
C HIS A 314 -28.08 -39.31 -4.48
N ASN A 315 -27.28 -40.38 -4.37
CA ASN A 315 -25.94 -40.57 -4.93
C ASN A 315 -25.36 -39.36 -5.68
N PHE A 316 -24.93 -38.32 -4.95
CA PHE A 316 -24.16 -37.22 -5.55
C PHE A 316 -22.75 -37.66 -5.98
N TYR A 317 -22.39 -38.92 -5.74
CA TYR A 317 -21.08 -39.52 -6.03
C TYR A 317 -21.12 -40.70 -7.01
N GLU A 318 -22.24 -40.96 -7.72
CA GLU A 318 -22.18 -41.79 -8.93
C GLU A 318 -21.87 -40.89 -10.13
N LEU A 319 -20.60 -40.49 -10.24
CA LEU A 319 -20.02 -39.96 -11.47
C LEU A 319 -20.04 -41.06 -12.53
N GLY A 320 -21.18 -41.28 -13.17
CA GLY A 320 -21.26 -41.99 -14.43
C GLY A 320 -20.70 -41.14 -15.58
N ASP A 321 -20.24 -41.80 -16.64
CA ASP A 321 -19.55 -41.25 -17.82
C ASP A 321 -20.33 -40.18 -18.64
N ILE A 322 -21.50 -39.74 -18.18
CA ILE A 322 -22.47 -38.98 -18.98
C ILE A 322 -22.49 -37.49 -18.63
N ASN A 323 -21.85 -37.05 -17.54
CA ASN A 323 -21.84 -35.63 -17.12
C ASN A 323 -20.59 -34.84 -17.56
N GLN A 324 -19.84 -35.31 -18.55
CA GLN A 324 -18.65 -34.61 -19.09
C GLN A 324 -18.90 -33.77 -20.36
N THR A 325 -20.12 -33.30 -20.61
CA THR A 325 -20.38 -32.43 -21.77
C THR A 325 -21.28 -31.26 -21.42
N VAL A 326 -20.73 -30.23 -20.75
CA VAL A 326 -21.29 -28.87 -20.85
C VAL A 326 -20.19 -27.82 -20.67
N TYR A 327 -19.82 -27.19 -21.80
CA TYR A 327 -19.05 -25.95 -22.05
C TYR A 327 -17.62 -25.80 -21.53
#